data_AF-A0AAD9A257-F1
#
_entry.id   AF-A0AAD9A257-F1
#
_cell.length_a   1.000
_cell.length_b   1.000
_cell.length_c   1.000
_cell.angle_alpha   90.00
_cell.angle_beta   90.00
_cell.angle_gamma   90.00
#
_symmetry.space_group_name_H-M   'P 1'
#
loop_
_entity.id
_entity.type
_entity.pdbx_description
1 polymer ?
#
loop_
_entity_poly.entity_id
_entity_poly.type
_entity_poly.pdbx_seq_one_letter_code
_entity_poly.pdbx_strand_id
1 'polypeptide(L)'
;MTYNVCSLANAFLTHCPKKEELAAGHQQNADTGLQMTADEYALLADVNTRSAVVECFIWRSIVSGIFGGSHQKSQAGARGGGGFAGIRFHAITCERPAKVSQSTAADFFHWRAQGAVLIETTMGLQDQLLRKHAAREQLRLSVLLPLDKRKDRSARDALHQDLLSVFRDALWLFSTFMKSRALFDVHWASQSEFSKESVAYDPVVMEEEVRGSGPDDGRRVVFNVSPGLRKIDTADGTDYDRTMILVKPRVVCN
;
A
#
# COMPACT_ATOMS: atom_id res chain seq x y z
N MET A 1 -2.56 -20.02 10.81
CA MET A 1 -2.10 -19.57 9.47
C MET A 1 -1.79 -18.09 9.60
N THR A 2 -0.58 -17.67 9.24
CA THR A 2 -0.19 -16.26 9.29
C THR A 2 -0.76 -15.60 8.04
N TYR A 3 -1.90 -14.93 8.15
CA TYR A 3 -2.55 -14.30 7.00
C TYR A 3 -1.73 -13.08 6.58
N ASN A 4 -0.99 -13.21 5.47
CA ASN A 4 -0.30 -12.12 4.82
C ASN A 4 -1.04 -11.73 3.52
N VAL A 5 -0.74 -10.55 2.97
CA VAL A 5 -1.38 -10.02 1.76
C VAL A 5 -1.36 -11.04 0.61
N CYS A 6 -0.25 -11.77 0.44
CA CYS A 6 -0.11 -12.84 -0.55
C CYS A 6 -1.16 -13.95 -0.37
N SER A 7 -1.47 -14.34 0.87
CA SER A 7 -2.44 -15.39 1.17
C SER A 7 -3.86 -14.97 0.80
N LEU A 8 -4.22 -13.71 1.08
CA LEU A 8 -5.52 -13.14 0.68
C LEU A 8 -5.69 -13.15 -0.84
N ALA A 9 -4.66 -12.70 -1.57
CA ALA A 9 -4.66 -12.65 -3.02
C ALA A 9 -4.73 -14.04 -3.67
N ASN A 10 -3.95 -15.00 -3.18
CA ASN A 10 -3.83 -16.33 -3.79
C ASN A 10 -4.95 -17.31 -3.42
N ALA A 11 -5.50 -17.22 -2.20
CA ALA A 11 -6.43 -18.23 -1.68
C ALA A 11 -7.87 -17.72 -1.51
N PHE A 12 -8.07 -16.41 -1.37
CA PHE A 12 -9.37 -15.85 -1.02
C PHE A 12 -10.00 -15.03 -2.15
N LEU A 13 -9.22 -14.16 -2.79
CA LEU A 13 -9.67 -13.21 -3.81
C LEU A 13 -9.29 -13.67 -5.22
N THR A 14 -9.78 -14.86 -5.62
CA THR A 14 -9.31 -15.57 -6.82
C THR A 14 -10.19 -15.38 -8.06
N HIS A 15 -11.36 -14.76 -7.93
CA HIS A 15 -12.31 -14.62 -9.02
C HIS A 15 -11.96 -13.42 -9.92
N CYS A 16 -12.04 -13.62 -11.23
CA CYS A 16 -11.95 -12.54 -12.21
C CYS A 16 -13.37 -12.08 -12.61
N PRO A 17 -13.84 -10.91 -12.13
CA PRO A 17 -15.16 -10.41 -12.47
C PRO A 17 -15.26 -10.01 -13.94
N LYS A 18 -16.49 -10.01 -14.47
CA LYS A 18 -16.76 -9.47 -15.80
C LYS A 18 -16.69 -7.93 -15.77
N LYS A 19 -16.40 -7.30 -16.91
CA LYS A 19 -16.33 -5.84 -17.02
C LYS A 19 -17.64 -5.15 -16.59
N GLU A 20 -18.78 -5.78 -16.86
CA GLU A 20 -20.10 -5.25 -16.48
C GLU A 20 -20.29 -5.25 -14.96
N GLU A 21 -19.74 -6.23 -14.24
CA GLU A 21 -19.81 -6.29 -12.77
C GLU A 21 -19.02 -5.15 -12.12
N LEU A 22 -17.84 -4.84 -12.68
CA LEU A 22 -17.01 -3.72 -12.24
C LEU A 22 -17.72 -2.37 -12.52
N ALA A 23 -18.32 -2.22 -13.70
CA ALA A 23 -19.08 -1.01 -14.06
C ALA A 23 -20.33 -0.82 -13.19
N ALA A 24 -21.07 -1.89 -12.90
CA ALA A 24 -22.24 -1.85 -12.04
C ALA A 24 -21.89 -1.44 -10.59
N GLY A 25 -20.78 -1.96 -10.05
CA GLY A 25 -20.27 -1.53 -8.74
C GLY A 25 -19.94 -0.04 -8.70
N HIS A 26 -19.40 0.51 -9.80
CA HIS A 26 -19.10 1.93 -9.92
C HIS A 26 -20.35 2.81 -9.98
N GLN A 27 -21.39 2.37 -10.68
CA GLN A 27 -22.66 3.09 -10.77
C GLN A 27 -23.44 3.09 -9.45
N GLN A 28 -23.33 2.02 -8.67
CA GLN A 28 -24.01 1.92 -7.37
C GLN A 28 -23.33 2.78 -6.30
N ASN A 29 -21.99 2.81 -6.26
CA ASN A 29 -21.24 3.66 -5.35
C ASN A 29 -19.77 3.78 -5.80
N ALA A 30 -19.41 4.95 -6.32
CA ALA A 30 -18.07 5.24 -6.84
C ALA A 30 -16.95 5.01 -5.78
N ASP A 31 -17.25 5.21 -4.50
CA ASP A 31 -16.29 5.05 -3.40
C ASP A 31 -16.06 3.58 -3.00
N THR A 32 -16.99 2.68 -3.33
CA THR A 32 -16.89 1.24 -3.01
C THR A 32 -16.73 0.35 -4.24
N GLY A 33 -16.66 0.93 -5.44
CA GLY A 33 -16.28 0.20 -6.64
C GLY A 33 -14.77 -0.07 -6.70
N LEU A 34 -14.38 -1.25 -7.18
CA LEU A 34 -12.99 -1.50 -7.56
C LEU A 34 -12.70 -0.75 -8.87
N GLN A 35 -11.96 0.34 -8.79
CA GLN A 35 -11.55 1.13 -9.95
C GLN A 35 -10.42 0.41 -10.67
N MET A 36 -10.60 0.20 -11.97
CA MET A 36 -9.65 -0.52 -12.80
C MET A 36 -9.59 0.09 -14.20
N THR A 37 -8.38 0.32 -14.70
CA THR A 37 -8.09 0.67 -16.08
C THR A 37 -8.23 -0.55 -16.99
N ALA A 38 -8.29 -0.34 -18.30
CA ALA A 38 -8.36 -1.44 -19.27
C ALA A 38 -7.13 -2.36 -19.19
N ASP A 39 -5.94 -1.79 -18.97
CA ASP A 39 -4.68 -2.51 -18.89
C ASP A 39 -4.59 -3.34 -17.60
N GLU A 40 -4.98 -2.77 -16.45
CA GLU A 40 -5.11 -3.48 -15.17
C GLU A 40 -6.08 -4.67 -15.28
N TYR A 41 -7.19 -4.50 -16.00
CA TYR A 41 -8.16 -5.59 -16.20
C TYR A 41 -7.60 -6.71 -17.08
N ALA A 42 -6.84 -6.39 -18.12
CA ALA A 42 -6.20 -7.40 -18.96
C ALA A 42 -5.23 -8.26 -18.14
N LEU A 43 -4.47 -7.65 -17.24
CA LEU A 43 -3.57 -8.34 -16.31
C LEU A 43 -4.32 -9.16 -15.24
N LEU A 44 -5.48 -8.70 -14.78
CA LEU A 44 -6.33 -9.48 -13.87
C LEU A 44 -6.92 -10.72 -14.55
N ALA A 45 -7.27 -10.59 -15.83
CA ALA A 45 -7.85 -11.67 -16.62
C ALA A 45 -6.85 -12.80 -16.88
N ASP A 46 -5.57 -12.48 -17.08
CA ASP A 46 -4.49 -13.47 -17.20
C ASP A 46 -4.29 -14.23 -15.86
N VAL A 47 -4.36 -15.56 -15.94
CA VAL A 47 -4.22 -16.47 -14.79
C VAL A 47 -2.86 -16.32 -14.12
N ASN A 48 -1.80 -16.06 -14.89
CA ASN A 48 -0.43 -15.99 -14.37
C ASN A 48 -0.16 -14.73 -13.56
N THR A 49 -0.84 -13.62 -13.88
CA THR A 49 -0.64 -12.33 -13.22
C THR A 49 -1.76 -11.96 -12.26
N ARG A 50 -2.88 -12.69 -12.26
CA ARG A 50 -4.08 -12.38 -11.46
C ARG A 50 -3.77 -12.16 -9.99
N SER A 51 -3.09 -13.10 -9.34
CA SER A 51 -2.79 -12.99 -7.91
C SER A 51 -1.92 -11.77 -7.61
N ALA A 52 -0.93 -11.49 -8.45
CA ALA A 52 -0.07 -10.31 -8.33
C ALA A 52 -0.86 -9.00 -8.49
N VAL A 53 -1.83 -8.94 -9.42
CA VAL A 53 -2.73 -7.77 -9.57
C VAL A 53 -3.61 -7.60 -8.34
N VAL A 54 -4.17 -8.68 -7.80
CA VAL A 54 -4.99 -8.62 -6.57
C VAL A 54 -4.15 -8.18 -5.37
N GLU A 55 -2.93 -8.69 -5.26
CA GLU A 55 -1.96 -8.27 -4.23
C GLU A 55 -1.68 -6.77 -4.31
N CYS A 56 -1.42 -6.27 -5.53
CA CYS A 56 -1.24 -4.85 -5.81
C CYS A 56 -2.43 -4.02 -5.30
N PHE A 57 -3.68 -4.42 -5.59
CA PHE A 57 -4.84 -3.68 -5.09
C PHE A 57 -4.93 -3.60 -3.56
N ILE A 58 -4.56 -4.67 -2.85
CA ILE A 58 -4.52 -4.64 -1.38
C ILE A 58 -3.42 -3.69 -0.91
N TRP A 59 -2.21 -3.77 -1.49
CA TRP A 59 -1.12 -2.87 -1.15
C TRP A 59 -1.43 -1.40 -1.45
N ARG A 60 -2.08 -1.11 -2.57
CA ARG A 60 -2.57 0.24 -2.90
C ARG A 60 -3.45 0.79 -1.80
N SER A 61 -4.39 -0.03 -1.32
CA SER A 61 -5.25 0.36 -0.20
C SER A 61 -4.46 0.62 1.09
N ILE A 62 -3.47 -0.23 1.40
CA ILE A 62 -2.61 -0.07 2.59
C ILE A 62 -1.82 1.24 2.48
N VAL A 63 -1.14 1.48 1.36
CA VAL A 63 -0.32 2.67 1.13
C VAL A 63 -1.19 3.93 1.15
N SER A 64 -2.30 3.95 0.42
CA SER A 64 -3.19 5.12 0.36
C SER A 64 -3.87 5.42 1.70
N GLY A 65 -4.27 4.36 2.42
CA GLY A 65 -4.99 4.49 3.68
C GLY A 65 -4.06 4.89 4.83
N ILE A 66 -2.91 4.23 4.95
CA ILE A 66 -2.06 4.29 6.15
C ILE A 66 -0.83 5.16 5.95
N PHE A 67 -0.02 4.86 4.93
CA PHE A 67 1.29 5.49 4.73
C PHE A 67 1.20 6.85 4.02
N GLY A 68 0.10 7.12 3.31
CA GLY A 68 -0.06 8.32 2.49
C GLY A 68 0.73 8.21 1.19
N GLY A 69 0.02 8.09 0.06
CA GLY A 69 0.65 8.05 -1.27
C GLY A 69 1.07 9.44 -1.76
N SER A 70 2.16 9.49 -2.55
CA SER A 70 2.67 10.70 -3.22
C SER A 70 1.74 11.22 -4.34
N HIS A 71 0.80 10.41 -4.80
CA HIS A 71 -0.14 10.75 -5.87
C HIS A 71 -1.57 10.33 -5.50
N GLN A 72 -2.33 11.22 -4.88
CA GLN A 72 -3.70 11.61 -5.29
C GLN A 72 -4.42 12.40 -4.20
N LYS A 73 -5.26 13.32 -4.68
CA LYS A 73 -6.15 14.14 -3.87
C LYS A 73 -7.24 13.28 -3.23
N SER A 74 -7.22 13.28 -1.90
CA SER A 74 -8.40 13.35 -1.02
C SER A 74 -9.14 12.06 -0.60
N GLN A 75 -9.59 12.15 0.66
CA GLN A 75 -10.72 11.48 1.31
C GLN A 75 -10.54 10.07 1.91
N ALA A 76 -10.51 10.11 3.25
CA ALA A 76 -10.97 9.13 4.23
C ALA A 76 -10.28 7.76 4.27
N GLY A 77 -9.72 7.45 5.44
CA GLY A 77 -9.47 6.08 5.89
C GLY A 77 -8.06 5.87 6.45
N ALA A 78 -7.91 6.11 7.75
CA ALA A 78 -6.82 5.58 8.60
C ALA A 78 -5.37 6.04 8.34
N ARG A 79 -5.17 7.34 8.16
CA ARG A 79 -3.83 7.94 8.29
C ARG A 79 -3.33 7.81 9.75
N GLY A 80 -2.56 6.76 10.01
CA GLY A 80 -1.39 6.81 10.86
C GLY A 80 -1.53 7.20 12.34
N GLY A 81 -2.59 6.76 13.04
CA GLY A 81 -2.70 6.96 14.50
C GLY A 81 -2.94 8.42 14.92
N GLY A 82 -3.64 8.65 16.02
CA GLY A 82 -3.92 10.00 16.53
C GLY A 82 -4.89 10.88 15.73
N GLY A 83 -5.65 10.29 14.80
CA GLY A 83 -6.74 10.98 14.09
C GLY A 83 -6.26 12.16 13.24
N PHE A 84 -7.02 13.25 13.20
CA PHE A 84 -6.69 14.43 12.39
C PHE A 84 -5.35 15.08 12.77
N ALA A 85 -4.93 14.95 14.04
CA ALA A 85 -3.63 15.45 14.49
C ALA A 85 -2.47 14.67 13.84
N GLY A 86 -2.53 13.33 13.87
CA GLY A 86 -1.54 12.48 13.19
C GLY A 86 -1.49 12.71 11.68
N ILE A 87 -2.66 12.93 11.06
CA ILE A 87 -2.78 13.30 9.64
C ILE A 87 -1.97 14.54 9.30
N ARG A 88 -2.18 15.61 10.07
CA ARG A 88 -1.53 16.89 9.83
C ARG A 88 -0.04 16.82 10.15
N PHE A 89 0.30 16.10 11.22
CA PHE A 89 1.69 15.86 11.60
C PHE A 89 2.45 15.10 10.51
N HIS A 90 1.88 14.03 9.96
CA HIS A 90 2.45 13.30 8.83
C HIS A 90 2.68 14.19 7.60
N ALA A 91 1.67 15.00 7.22
CA ALA A 91 1.80 15.90 6.07
C ALA A 91 2.91 16.95 6.25
N ILE A 92 3.20 17.36 7.48
CA ILE A 92 4.31 18.29 7.76
C ILE A 92 5.65 17.56 7.74
N THR A 93 5.70 16.31 8.19
CA THR A 93 6.94 15.61 8.51
C THR A 93 7.45 14.65 7.44
N CYS A 94 6.56 14.13 6.60
CA CYS A 94 6.88 13.15 5.56
C CYS A 94 6.68 13.69 4.13
N GLU A 95 5.71 14.59 3.90
CA GLU A 95 5.46 15.17 2.57
C GLU A 95 6.34 16.41 2.27
N ARG A 96 6.97 17.00 3.29
CA ARG A 96 7.78 18.23 3.17
C ARG A 96 9.27 18.16 3.60
N PRO A 97 9.93 17.00 3.75
CA PRO A 97 11.33 16.96 4.19
C PRO A 97 12.32 17.52 3.16
N ALA A 98 11.93 17.70 1.89
CA ALA A 98 12.77 18.31 0.86
C ALA A 98 13.26 19.74 1.19
N LYS A 99 12.71 20.38 2.24
CA LYS A 99 13.13 21.70 2.72
C LYS A 99 14.01 21.65 3.98
N VAL A 100 14.24 20.47 4.55
CA VAL A 100 15.10 20.29 5.72
C VAL A 100 16.54 20.25 5.23
N SER A 101 17.36 21.20 5.68
CA SER A 101 18.78 21.19 5.34
C SER A 101 19.47 20.02 6.05
N GLN A 102 20.54 19.49 5.45
CA GLN A 102 21.34 18.43 6.07
C GLN A 102 21.82 18.83 7.48
N SER A 103 22.16 20.11 7.67
CA SER A 103 22.60 20.67 8.95
C SER A 103 21.52 20.69 10.05
N THR A 104 20.24 20.58 9.69
CA THR A 104 19.11 20.60 10.64
C THR A 104 18.32 19.29 10.66
N ALA A 105 18.72 18.30 9.84
CA ALA A 105 18.01 17.04 9.70
C ALA A 105 17.93 16.27 11.02
N ALA A 106 19.05 16.13 11.75
CA ALA A 106 19.09 15.40 13.01
C ALA A 106 18.12 15.98 14.06
N ASP A 107 18.04 17.30 14.18
CA ASP A 107 17.13 17.99 15.09
C ASP A 107 15.68 17.85 14.64
N PHE A 108 15.42 18.01 13.34
CA PHE A 108 14.09 17.87 12.77
C PHE A 108 13.52 16.48 12.99
N PHE A 109 14.28 15.43 12.70
CA PHE A 109 13.82 14.06 12.85
C PHE A 109 13.78 13.60 14.30
N HIS A 110 14.62 14.17 15.18
CA HIS A 110 14.47 13.99 16.62
C HIS A 110 13.15 14.59 17.13
N TRP A 111 12.86 15.84 16.76
CA TRP A 111 11.59 16.50 17.07
C TRP A 111 10.40 15.72 16.50
N ARG A 112 10.51 15.22 15.25
CA ARG A 112 9.49 14.38 14.62
C ARG A 112 9.19 13.14 15.46
N ALA A 113 10.23 12.40 15.83
CA ALA A 113 10.11 11.18 16.61
C ALA A 113 9.39 11.43 17.96
N GLN A 114 9.82 12.46 18.69
CA GLN A 114 9.20 12.85 19.96
C GLN A 114 7.75 13.32 19.78
N GLY A 115 7.49 14.11 18.74
CA GLY A 115 6.14 14.58 18.40
C GLY A 115 5.19 13.42 18.07
N ALA A 116 5.66 12.41 17.34
CA ALA A 116 4.89 11.20 17.04
C ALA A 116 4.51 10.44 18.32
N VAL A 117 5.46 10.26 19.24
CA VAL A 117 5.19 9.65 20.56
C VAL A 117 4.11 10.42 21.32
N LEU A 118 4.23 11.76 21.36
CA LEU A 118 3.28 12.61 22.08
C LEU A 118 1.87 12.52 21.47
N ILE A 119 1.76 12.60 20.15
CA ILE A 119 0.47 12.51 19.45
C ILE A 119 -0.18 11.16 19.70
N GLU A 120 0.56 10.07 19.54
CA GLU A 120 0.03 8.72 19.74
C GLU A 120 -0.41 8.51 21.20
N THR A 121 0.38 8.96 22.17
CA THR A 121 0.04 8.87 23.60
C THR A 121 -1.19 9.69 23.96
N THR A 122 -1.34 10.88 23.37
CA THR A 122 -2.44 11.81 23.68
C THR A 122 -3.75 11.41 23.00
N MET A 123 -3.67 10.97 21.74
CA MET A 123 -4.84 10.80 20.87
C MET A 123 -5.20 9.32 20.65
N GLY A 124 -4.31 8.39 21.02
CA GLY A 124 -4.48 6.96 20.85
C GLY A 124 -4.47 6.49 19.40
N LEU A 125 -4.49 5.17 19.22
CA LEU A 125 -4.72 4.54 17.93
C LEU A 125 -6.24 4.50 17.65
N GLN A 126 -6.65 5.04 16.50
CA GLN A 126 -8.06 5.20 16.14
C GLN A 126 -8.63 3.92 15.51
N ASP A 127 -8.83 2.87 16.31
CA ASP A 127 -9.32 1.53 15.88
C ASP A 127 -10.65 1.61 15.11
N GLN A 128 -11.56 2.52 15.47
CA GLN A 128 -12.83 2.68 14.76
C GLN A 128 -12.66 3.16 13.32
N LEU A 129 -11.71 4.08 13.06
CA LEU A 129 -11.42 4.55 11.70
C LEU A 129 -10.76 3.45 10.87
N LEU A 130 -9.90 2.64 11.50
CA LEU A 130 -9.28 1.48 10.87
C LEU A 130 -10.32 0.44 10.46
N ARG A 131 -11.27 0.12 11.35
CA ARG A 131 -12.39 -0.78 11.05
C ARG A 131 -13.28 -0.26 9.92
N LYS A 132 -13.59 1.05 9.92
CA LYS A 132 -14.36 1.67 8.82
C LYS A 132 -13.61 1.56 7.49
N HIS A 133 -12.29 1.77 7.50
CA HIS A 133 -11.46 1.58 6.32
C HIS A 133 -11.50 0.12 5.86
N ALA A 134 -11.23 -0.84 6.76
CA ALA A 134 -11.30 -2.27 6.46
C ALA A 134 -12.66 -2.71 5.90
N ALA A 135 -13.76 -2.17 6.42
CA ALA A 135 -15.11 -2.46 5.91
C ALA A 135 -15.31 -1.91 4.48
N ARG A 136 -14.83 -0.70 4.19
CA ARG A 136 -14.90 -0.14 2.84
C ARG A 136 -14.10 -0.97 1.85
N GLU A 137 -12.89 -1.34 2.20
CA GLU A 137 -12.01 -2.13 1.30
C GLU A 137 -12.53 -3.57 1.14
N GLN A 138 -13.13 -4.15 2.17
CA GLN A 138 -13.85 -5.43 2.06
C GLN A 138 -15.01 -5.36 1.06
N LEU A 139 -15.77 -4.26 1.03
CA LEU A 139 -16.81 -4.07 0.00
C LEU A 139 -16.19 -3.98 -1.40
N ARG A 140 -15.12 -3.19 -1.58
CA ARG A 140 -14.43 -3.03 -2.87
C ARG A 140 -13.87 -4.36 -3.40
N LEU A 141 -13.17 -5.10 -2.55
CA LEU A 141 -12.52 -6.36 -2.93
C LEU A 141 -13.48 -7.55 -2.99
N SER A 142 -14.71 -7.43 -2.46
CA SER A 142 -15.69 -8.52 -2.48
C SER A 142 -16.05 -8.99 -3.90
N VAL A 143 -15.90 -8.13 -4.91
CA VAL A 143 -16.08 -8.49 -6.32
C VAL A 143 -15.02 -9.49 -6.82
N LEU A 144 -13.91 -9.65 -6.11
CA LEU A 144 -12.87 -10.63 -6.42
C LEU A 144 -13.07 -11.96 -5.68
N LEU A 145 -14.10 -12.06 -4.82
CA LEU A 145 -14.46 -13.34 -4.20
C LEU A 145 -15.09 -14.29 -5.24
N PRO A 146 -14.83 -15.61 -5.11
CA PRO A 146 -15.61 -16.64 -5.79
C PRO A 146 -17.12 -16.41 -5.64
N LEU A 147 -17.88 -16.69 -6.70
CA LEU A 147 -19.30 -16.37 -6.78
C LEU A 147 -20.13 -17.00 -5.65
N ASP A 148 -19.78 -18.22 -5.25
CA ASP A 148 -20.35 -18.96 -4.12
C ASP A 148 -20.08 -18.26 -2.78
N LYS A 149 -18.89 -17.66 -2.62
CA LYS A 149 -18.46 -16.96 -1.40
C LYS A 149 -18.97 -15.52 -1.31
N ARG A 150 -19.32 -14.87 -2.43
CA ARG A 150 -19.81 -13.47 -2.42
C ARG A 150 -21.07 -13.27 -1.58
N LYS A 151 -21.98 -14.25 -1.62
CA LYS A 151 -23.25 -14.19 -0.86
C LYS A 151 -23.11 -14.76 0.55
N ASP A 152 -22.09 -15.59 0.79
CA ASP A 152 -21.80 -16.12 2.10
C ASP A 152 -21.38 -14.99 3.05
N ARG A 153 -22.12 -14.85 4.16
CA ARG A 153 -21.80 -13.89 5.21
C ARG A 153 -20.51 -14.28 5.93
N SER A 154 -20.28 -15.56 6.17
CA SER A 154 -19.08 -16.05 6.87
C SER A 154 -17.82 -15.71 6.09
N ALA A 155 -17.81 -15.96 4.77
CA ALA A 155 -16.69 -15.59 3.90
C ALA A 155 -16.42 -14.08 3.87
N ARG A 156 -17.47 -13.24 3.84
CA ARG A 156 -17.30 -11.78 3.88
C ARG A 156 -16.79 -11.27 5.22
N ASP A 157 -17.29 -11.83 6.33
CA ASP A 157 -16.84 -11.49 7.67
C ASP A 157 -15.36 -11.93 7.88
N ALA A 158 -14.97 -13.09 7.34
CA ALA A 158 -13.58 -13.55 7.35
C ALA A 158 -12.66 -12.59 6.58
N LEU A 159 -13.03 -12.20 5.34
CA LEU A 159 -12.27 -11.20 4.58
C LEU A 159 -12.10 -9.89 5.34
N HIS A 160 -13.15 -9.41 6.01
CA HIS A 160 -13.08 -8.20 6.80
C HIS A 160 -12.06 -8.32 7.95
N GLN A 161 -12.07 -9.44 8.68
CA GLN A 161 -11.13 -9.66 9.78
C GLN A 161 -9.68 -9.76 9.29
N ASP A 162 -9.44 -10.46 8.17
CA ASP A 162 -8.11 -10.61 7.61
C ASP A 162 -7.57 -9.26 7.11
N LEU A 163 -8.39 -8.47 6.40
CA LEU A 163 -8.03 -7.10 6.00
C LEU A 163 -7.76 -6.21 7.21
N LEU A 164 -8.61 -6.29 8.26
CA LEU A 164 -8.40 -5.53 9.49
C LEU A 164 -7.08 -5.91 10.17
N SER A 165 -6.70 -7.19 10.16
CA SER A 165 -5.41 -7.64 10.70
C SER A 165 -4.25 -7.02 9.93
N VAL A 166 -4.28 -7.12 8.60
CA VAL A 166 -3.24 -6.54 7.72
C VAL A 166 -3.13 -5.02 7.92
N PHE A 167 -4.26 -4.32 8.01
CA PHE A 167 -4.25 -2.88 8.25
C PHE A 167 -3.75 -2.51 9.65
N ARG A 168 -3.96 -3.35 10.67
CA ARG A 168 -3.38 -3.15 12.00
C ARG A 168 -1.87 -3.29 11.98
N ASP A 169 -1.35 -4.31 11.30
CA ASP A 169 0.09 -4.52 11.18
C ASP A 169 0.76 -3.36 10.43
N ALA A 170 0.16 -2.90 9.34
CA ALA A 170 0.61 -1.73 8.60
C ALA A 170 0.58 -0.44 9.45
N LEU A 171 -0.48 -0.24 10.26
CA LEU A 171 -0.57 0.91 11.16
C LEU A 171 0.51 0.86 12.26
N TRP A 172 0.80 -0.32 12.78
CA TRP A 172 1.87 -0.53 13.75
C TRP A 172 3.26 -0.24 13.15
N LEU A 173 3.51 -0.68 11.91
CA LEU A 173 4.73 -0.34 11.17
C LEU A 173 4.85 1.18 10.96
N PHE A 174 3.78 1.83 10.51
CA PHE A 174 3.75 3.28 10.34
C PHE A 174 4.07 4.03 11.64
N SER A 175 3.43 3.64 12.74
CA SER A 175 3.70 4.20 14.07
C SER A 175 5.17 4.03 14.46
N THR A 176 5.73 2.85 14.23
CA THR A 176 7.15 2.55 14.49
C THR A 176 8.08 3.45 13.67
N PHE A 177 7.78 3.64 12.38
CA PHE A 177 8.55 4.50 11.49
C PHE A 177 8.50 5.97 11.91
N MET A 178 7.33 6.46 12.31
CA MET A 178 7.14 7.85 12.74
C MET A 178 7.86 8.17 14.05
N LYS A 179 7.94 7.19 14.97
CA LYS A 179 8.65 7.33 16.26
C LYS A 179 10.17 7.12 16.14
N SER A 180 10.66 6.79 14.95
CA SER A 180 12.09 6.67 14.69
C SER A 180 12.72 7.99 14.27
N ARG A 181 14.00 8.16 14.62
CA ARG A 181 14.83 9.26 14.10
C ARG A 181 15.20 9.04 12.62
N ALA A 182 15.28 7.78 12.18
CA ALA A 182 15.48 7.50 10.77
C ALA A 182 14.21 7.82 9.96
N LEU A 183 14.39 8.26 8.72
CA LEU A 183 13.30 8.44 7.78
C LEU A 183 13.05 7.11 7.05
N PHE A 184 11.79 6.68 7.02
CA PHE A 184 11.36 5.51 6.28
C PHE A 184 10.46 5.95 5.13
N ASP A 185 10.72 5.42 3.95
CA ASP A 185 9.99 5.73 2.72
C ASP A 185 9.44 4.44 2.10
N VAL A 186 8.11 4.39 2.02
CA VAL A 186 7.38 3.32 1.36
C VAL A 186 7.18 3.74 -0.09
N HIS A 187 7.88 3.07 -1.01
CA HIS A 187 8.01 3.50 -2.39
C HIS A 187 7.65 2.41 -3.37
N TRP A 188 7.18 2.81 -4.54
CA TRP A 188 6.96 1.94 -5.69
C TRP A 188 8.16 2.02 -6.64
N ALA A 189 8.39 0.99 -7.46
CA ALA A 189 9.48 0.97 -8.44
C ALA A 189 9.28 1.98 -9.58
N SER A 190 8.02 2.27 -9.92
CA SER A 190 7.63 3.26 -10.93
C SER A 190 6.72 4.33 -10.34
N GLN A 191 6.73 5.55 -10.91
CA GLN A 191 5.91 6.66 -10.44
C GLN A 191 4.41 6.41 -10.60
N SER A 192 4.00 5.56 -11.54
CA SER A 192 2.64 5.01 -11.57
C SER A 192 2.67 3.50 -11.42
N GLU A 193 1.77 3.00 -10.57
CA GLU A 193 1.64 1.58 -10.20
C GLU A 193 1.47 0.66 -11.42
N PHE A 194 0.85 1.22 -12.47
CA PHE A 194 0.73 0.72 -13.84
C PHE A 194 1.20 1.86 -14.77
N SER A 195 2.41 1.81 -15.32
CA SER A 195 2.96 2.90 -16.14
C SER A 195 3.00 2.55 -17.62
N LYS A 196 2.55 3.50 -18.45
CA LYS A 196 2.88 3.52 -19.88
C LYS A 196 4.35 3.87 -20.13
N GLU A 197 5.01 4.48 -19.13
CA GLU A 197 6.46 4.73 -19.13
C GLU A 197 7.17 3.49 -18.61
N SER A 198 7.82 2.73 -19.49
CA SER A 198 8.48 1.48 -19.12
C SER A 198 9.69 1.77 -18.22
N VAL A 199 9.60 1.41 -16.95
CA VAL A 199 10.76 1.39 -16.05
C VAL A 199 11.58 0.14 -16.34
N ALA A 200 12.88 0.31 -16.52
CA ALA A 200 13.79 -0.83 -16.68
C ALA A 200 13.88 -1.62 -15.37
N TYR A 201 13.81 -2.95 -15.47
CA TYR A 201 14.04 -3.82 -14.33
C TYR A 201 15.49 -3.70 -13.86
N ASP A 202 15.67 -3.48 -12.56
CA ASP A 202 16.97 -3.45 -11.91
C ASP A 202 16.98 -4.44 -10.73
N PRO A 203 17.69 -5.58 -10.82
CA PRO A 203 17.73 -6.58 -9.76
C PRO A 203 18.42 -6.09 -8.48
N VAL A 204 19.17 -4.98 -8.52
CA VAL A 204 19.77 -4.37 -7.33
C VAL A 204 18.69 -3.79 -6.42
N VAL A 205 17.66 -3.18 -7.02
CA VAL A 205 16.65 -2.42 -6.28
C VAL A 205 15.24 -2.99 -6.39
N MET A 206 15.00 -4.03 -7.21
CA MET A 206 13.69 -4.65 -7.42
C MET A 206 13.75 -6.17 -7.29
N GLU A 207 12.61 -6.79 -7.01
CA GLU A 207 12.41 -8.24 -6.99
C GLU A 207 11.38 -8.63 -8.06
N GLU A 208 11.72 -9.56 -8.95
CA GLU A 208 10.81 -10.04 -10.00
C GLU A 208 9.93 -11.17 -9.44
N GLU A 209 8.61 -11.02 -9.54
CA GLU A 209 7.64 -12.00 -9.03
C GLU A 209 7.20 -13.01 -10.10
N VAL A 210 6.81 -12.50 -11.27
CA VAL A 210 6.32 -13.29 -12.40
C VAL A 210 6.89 -12.70 -13.67
N ARG A 211 7.32 -13.59 -14.58
CA ARG A 211 7.67 -13.21 -15.95
C ARG A 211 6.40 -13.20 -16.79
N GLY A 212 6.09 -12.05 -17.40
CA GLY A 212 4.98 -11.89 -18.33
C GLY A 212 5.11 -12.79 -19.54
N SER A 213 4.00 -12.97 -20.25
CA SER A 213 3.95 -13.78 -21.48
C SER A 213 4.44 -13.02 -22.73
N GLY A 214 5.22 -11.95 -22.54
CA GLY A 214 5.67 -11.04 -23.60
C GLY A 214 6.85 -11.58 -24.41
N PRO A 215 7.03 -11.14 -25.67
CA PRO A 215 8.16 -11.53 -26.51
C PRO A 215 9.43 -10.70 -26.28
N ASP A 216 9.45 -9.82 -25.28
CA ASP A 216 10.54 -8.87 -25.02
C ASP A 216 11.43 -9.39 -23.88
N ASP A 217 12.73 -9.05 -23.90
CA ASP A 217 13.83 -9.79 -23.25
C ASP A 217 13.89 -9.68 -21.70
N GLY A 218 12.76 -9.60 -20.97
CA GLY A 218 12.71 -9.64 -19.51
C GLY A 218 13.23 -8.39 -18.79
N ARG A 219 13.29 -7.24 -19.49
CA ARG A 219 13.98 -6.04 -18.99
C ARG A 219 13.07 -4.88 -18.60
N ARG A 220 11.75 -4.99 -18.77
CA ARG A 220 10.83 -3.89 -18.46
C ARG A 220 9.79 -4.31 -17.44
N VAL A 221 9.59 -3.45 -16.45
CA VAL A 221 8.52 -3.57 -15.48
C VAL A 221 7.19 -3.26 -16.15
N VAL A 222 6.24 -4.18 -16.03
CA VAL A 222 4.84 -4.05 -16.49
C VAL A 222 4.01 -3.35 -15.41
N PHE A 223 4.12 -3.80 -14.16
CA PHE A 223 3.44 -3.18 -13.02
C PHE A 223 4.10 -3.58 -11.68
N ASN A 224 3.73 -2.86 -10.61
CA ASN A 224 4.19 -3.17 -9.24
C ASN A 224 3.23 -4.12 -8.52
N VAL A 225 3.77 -5.13 -7.85
CA VAL A 225 3.01 -6.07 -7.01
C VAL A 225 2.91 -5.56 -5.57
N SER A 226 4.04 -5.16 -4.99
CA SER A 226 4.12 -4.65 -3.62
C SER A 226 5.13 -3.50 -3.51
N PRO A 227 4.95 -2.57 -2.57
CA PRO A 227 5.89 -1.49 -2.37
C PRO A 227 7.19 -2.01 -1.74
N GLY A 228 8.26 -1.25 -1.92
CA GLY A 228 9.52 -1.41 -1.19
C GLY A 228 9.56 -0.54 0.06
N LEU A 229 10.54 -0.82 0.91
CA LEU A 229 10.85 -0.02 2.09
C LEU A 229 12.28 0.44 2.04
N ARG A 230 12.46 1.76 2.11
CA ARG A 230 13.75 2.42 2.16
C ARG A 230 13.92 3.07 3.52
N LYS A 231 15.12 2.98 4.07
CA LYS A 231 15.57 3.73 5.23
C LYS A 231 16.59 4.77 4.78
N ILE A 232 16.41 6.00 5.20
CA ILE A 232 17.36 7.10 5.05
C ILE A 232 17.86 7.40 6.45
N ASP A 233 19.20 7.49 6.62
CA ASP A 233 19.97 7.65 7.87
C ASP A 233 20.67 6.39 8.44
N THR A 234 21.74 6.59 9.22
CA THR A 234 22.39 5.60 10.09
C THR A 234 21.48 5.20 11.26
N ALA A 235 21.87 4.20 12.05
CA ALA A 235 21.01 3.64 13.12
C ALA A 235 20.68 4.64 14.24
N ASP A 236 21.45 5.70 14.37
CA ASP A 236 21.50 6.63 15.50
C ASP A 236 20.84 7.98 15.24
N GLY A 237 20.46 8.34 14.00
CA GLY A 237 19.78 9.61 13.77
C GLY A 237 20.64 10.73 13.18
N THR A 238 21.81 10.46 12.58
CA THR A 238 22.92 11.43 12.43
C THR A 238 23.49 11.62 11.02
N ASP A 239 23.32 10.65 10.11
CA ASP A 239 23.93 10.64 8.77
C ASP A 239 22.87 10.42 7.66
N TYR A 240 22.06 11.45 7.43
CA TYR A 240 20.91 11.42 6.49
C TYR A 240 21.30 11.44 5.00
N ASP A 241 22.59 11.35 4.67
CA ASP A 241 23.06 11.18 3.29
C ASP A 241 23.03 9.71 2.83
N ARG A 242 22.94 8.76 3.77
CA ARG A 242 22.88 7.33 3.47
C ARG A 242 21.47 6.84 3.28
N THR A 243 21.32 6.02 2.25
CA THR A 243 20.06 5.34 1.93
C THR A 243 20.31 3.83 1.87
N MET A 244 19.43 3.06 2.50
CA MET A 244 19.43 1.61 2.49
C MET A 244 18.05 1.08 2.08
N ILE A 245 18.03 0.11 1.17
CA ILE A 245 16.80 -0.62 0.83
C ILE A 245 16.67 -1.76 1.85
N LEU A 246 15.60 -1.70 2.63
CA LEU A 246 15.25 -2.74 3.60
C LEU A 246 14.41 -3.85 2.96
N VAL A 247 13.53 -3.47 2.03
CA VAL A 247 12.67 -4.37 1.27
C VAL A 247 12.60 -3.85 -0.16
N LYS A 248 12.85 -4.73 -1.14
CA LYS A 248 12.72 -4.38 -2.56
C LYS A 248 11.23 -4.37 -2.95
N PRO A 249 10.76 -3.40 -3.75
CA PRO A 249 9.46 -3.53 -4.41
C PRO A 249 9.44 -4.78 -5.29
N ARG A 250 8.33 -5.53 -5.23
CA ARG A 250 8.08 -6.67 -6.12
C ARG A 250 7.38 -6.18 -7.37
N VAL A 251 7.81 -6.67 -8.53
CA VAL A 251 7.33 -6.24 -9.84
C VAL A 251 7.06 -7.43 -10.75
N VAL A 252 6.17 -7.23 -11.72
CA VAL A 252 6.02 -8.15 -12.86
C VAL A 252 6.74 -7.55 -14.06
N CYS A 253 7.56 -8.36 -14.72
CA CYS A 253 8.33 -7.96 -15.90
C CYS A 253 7.71 -8.56 -17.18
N ASN A 254 8.07 -8.01 -18.35
CA ASN A 254 7.57 -8.48 -19.64
C ASN A 254 8.33 -9.68 -20.20
#